data_AF-A0A1D2MMK3-F1
#
_entry.id   AF-A0A1D2MMK3-F1
#
_cell.length_a   1.000
_cell.length_b   1.000
_cell.length_c   1.000
_cell.angle_alpha   90.00
_cell.angle_beta   90.00
_cell.angle_gamma   90.00
#
_symmetry.space_group_name_H-M   'P 1'
#
loop_
_entity.id
_entity.type
_entity.pdbx_description
1 polymer ?
#
loop_
_entity_poly.entity_id
_entity_poly.type
_entity_poly.pdbx_seq_one_letter_code
_entity_poly.pdbx_strand_id
1 'polypeptide(L)'
;MEETSKTNVATPEESGFQLTKEFLELALEREVETFSTSMGTNPGDNYMSIMHGIEVTFKGDNKSNYYLLKCYPANSQGKKEFLDDLFSKELFMYQKFLPQLKELAAESGAENVVDLSVVPVQAGNLAGQPSAKFTETAWSSESFILMTDLRKTSGFTMADRFQGLDLIHTKLALEEIAKLHALSWAYKQKNGMSLLNTKYPQFVGEVDGNADTMKGFCQLMVHLSNSSLQMAEDKLGASHPACKNFKEFIAGYEPERMNAFMRKTGIDEKSVESQLRIQPDEDKDYNYEPWMVASHGDCYLNNMLFLYNDEKKPVAVTLIDWQVIREACPTVDLAYFLYLSVRSSVRIPNLNELLSVYHDAFVRYCEVLQVSVLPGFSMETLARRFRRAQIYALLVPLPLLSIVLKPKENAAKNTEKVDSNEGANIFNSVMVGFDQNELLKDEVSSTILNLYEIGVI
;
A
#
# COMPACT_ATOMS: atom_id res chain seq x y z
N MET A 1 -37.90 -27.48 1.22
CA MET A 1 -37.17 -27.25 2.48
C MET A 1 -35.72 -27.12 2.08
N GLU A 2 -35.33 -25.90 1.72
CA GLU A 2 -33.95 -25.54 1.39
C GLU A 2 -33.22 -25.23 2.69
N GLU A 3 -32.20 -26.02 2.99
CA GLU A 3 -31.19 -25.67 3.99
C GLU A 3 -30.37 -24.50 3.44
N THR A 4 -30.67 -23.30 3.93
CA THR A 4 -29.82 -22.12 3.78
C THR A 4 -28.45 -22.42 4.36
N SER A 5 -27.44 -22.45 3.48
CA SER A 5 -26.03 -22.55 3.84
C SER A 5 -25.69 -21.36 4.74
N LYS A 6 -25.38 -21.65 6.01
CA LYS A 6 -24.80 -20.68 6.94
C LYS A 6 -23.37 -20.42 6.50
N THR A 7 -23.14 -19.35 5.78
CA THR A 7 -21.81 -18.76 5.61
C THR A 7 -21.28 -18.39 6.99
N ASN A 8 -20.12 -18.93 7.39
CA ASN A 8 -19.46 -18.59 8.65
C ASN A 8 -19.26 -17.07 8.75
N VAL A 9 -19.99 -16.44 9.66
CA VAL A 9 -19.89 -15.02 9.98
C VAL A 9 -18.93 -14.88 11.15
N ALA A 10 -17.80 -14.22 10.94
CA ALA A 10 -16.91 -13.84 12.03
C ALA A 10 -17.62 -12.86 12.97
N THR A 11 -17.87 -13.28 14.21
CA THR A 11 -18.38 -12.40 15.27
C THR A 11 -17.22 -11.61 15.90
N PRO A 12 -17.47 -10.49 16.61
CA PRO A 12 -16.44 -9.80 17.41
C PRO A 12 -15.66 -10.74 18.36
N GLU A 13 -16.23 -11.90 18.71
CA GLU A 13 -15.61 -12.96 19.50
C GLU A 13 -14.33 -13.54 18.85
N GLU A 14 -14.20 -13.50 17.52
CA GLU A 14 -13.01 -14.04 16.83
C GLU A 14 -11.76 -13.14 16.98
N SER A 15 -11.95 -11.84 17.18
CA SER A 15 -10.86 -10.89 17.41
C SER A 15 -10.35 -10.90 18.85
N GLY A 16 -11.18 -11.32 19.80
CA GLY A 16 -10.97 -11.11 21.23
C GLY A 16 -11.13 -9.65 21.68
N PHE A 17 -11.32 -8.71 20.75
CA PHE A 17 -11.56 -7.31 21.05
C PHE A 17 -12.98 -7.12 21.61
N GLN A 18 -13.08 -6.56 22.82
CA GLN A 18 -14.35 -6.30 23.47
C GLN A 18 -14.99 -5.02 22.93
N LEU A 19 -15.66 -5.10 21.78
CA LEU A 19 -16.40 -3.97 21.22
C LEU A 19 -17.73 -3.79 21.98
N THR A 20 -17.76 -2.84 22.92
CA THR A 20 -18.92 -2.57 23.78
C THR A 20 -19.48 -1.15 23.56
N LYS A 21 -20.67 -0.90 24.13
CA LYS A 21 -21.23 0.46 24.20
C LYS A 21 -20.31 1.41 24.94
N GLU A 22 -19.75 0.98 26.07
CA GLU A 22 -18.80 1.78 26.88
C GLU A 22 -17.54 2.15 26.08
N PHE A 23 -16.99 1.21 25.30
CA PHE A 23 -15.89 1.50 24.39
C PHE A 23 -16.25 2.64 23.43
N LEU A 24 -17.42 2.55 22.78
CA LEU A 24 -17.85 3.53 21.78
C LEU A 24 -18.12 4.90 22.40
N GLU A 25 -18.75 4.95 23.57
CA GLU A 25 -19.00 6.20 24.30
C GLU A 25 -17.70 6.87 24.71
N LEU A 26 -16.73 6.07 25.18
CA LEU A 26 -15.39 6.55 25.47
C LEU A 26 -14.72 7.05 24.19
N ALA A 27 -14.58 6.20 23.18
CA ALA A 27 -13.86 6.49 21.94
C ALA A 27 -14.42 7.70 21.18
N LEU A 28 -15.74 7.83 21.11
CA LEU A 28 -16.45 8.86 20.34
C LEU A 28 -16.88 10.07 21.18
N GLU A 29 -16.68 10.04 22.51
CA GLU A 29 -17.05 11.11 23.45
C GLU A 29 -18.52 11.54 23.37
N ARG A 30 -19.41 10.59 23.07
CA ARG A 30 -20.85 10.83 22.89
C ARG A 30 -21.66 9.66 23.41
N GLU A 31 -22.80 9.94 24.06
CA GLU A 31 -23.72 8.91 24.57
C GLU A 31 -24.34 8.12 23.41
N VAL A 32 -24.18 6.80 23.44
CA VAL A 32 -24.64 5.89 22.38
C VAL A 32 -26.02 5.37 22.75
N GLU A 33 -27.00 5.52 21.86
CA GLU A 33 -28.33 4.95 22.06
C GLU A 33 -28.34 3.48 21.66
N THR A 34 -27.91 3.18 20.43
CA THR A 34 -27.79 1.82 19.89
C THR A 34 -26.58 1.72 18.96
N PHE A 35 -25.99 0.53 18.86
CA PHE A 35 -25.00 0.24 17.83
C PHE A 35 -25.16 -1.18 17.25
N SER A 36 -24.69 -1.38 16.03
CA SER A 36 -24.60 -2.69 15.39
C SER A 36 -23.24 -2.87 14.71
N THR A 37 -22.87 -4.12 14.43
CA THR A 37 -21.57 -4.45 13.85
C THR A 37 -21.72 -5.30 12.60
N SER A 38 -20.79 -5.15 11.67
CA SER A 38 -20.65 -5.95 10.46
C SER A 38 -19.17 -6.20 10.17
N MET A 39 -18.88 -7.01 9.15
CA MET A 39 -17.53 -7.01 8.57
C MET A 39 -17.27 -5.68 7.87
N GLY A 40 -16.08 -5.12 8.11
CA GLY A 40 -15.63 -3.87 7.50
C GLY A 40 -15.05 -4.07 6.11
N THR A 41 -14.58 -5.28 5.78
CA THR A 41 -14.00 -5.66 4.48
C THR A 41 -14.50 -7.04 4.03
N ASN A 42 -14.33 -7.38 2.74
CA ASN A 42 -14.66 -8.72 2.28
C ASN A 42 -13.57 -9.71 2.72
N PRO A 43 -13.90 -11.01 2.86
CA PRO A 43 -12.90 -12.04 3.12
C PRO A 43 -11.76 -12.01 2.10
N GLY A 44 -10.52 -11.90 2.59
CA GLY A 44 -9.31 -11.84 1.77
C GLY A 44 -8.85 -10.45 1.35
N ASP A 45 -9.57 -9.37 1.70
CA ASP A 45 -9.14 -7.99 1.39
C ASP A 45 -8.10 -7.46 2.40
N ASN A 46 -8.09 -7.95 3.64
CA ASN A 46 -7.12 -7.58 4.68
C ASN A 46 -6.42 -8.81 5.26
N TYR A 47 -5.15 -9.00 4.93
CA TYR A 47 -4.38 -10.17 5.33
C TYR A 47 -3.82 -10.09 6.76
N MET A 48 -3.71 -8.88 7.31
CA MET A 48 -2.96 -8.64 8.54
C MET A 48 -3.83 -8.19 9.72
N SER A 49 -5.02 -7.62 9.47
CA SER A 49 -5.91 -7.09 10.51
C SER A 49 -7.37 -7.51 10.30
N ILE A 50 -8.16 -7.44 11.37
CA ILE A 50 -9.61 -7.57 11.32
C ILE A 50 -10.22 -6.17 11.24
N MET A 51 -11.14 -5.97 10.30
CA MET A 51 -11.92 -4.74 10.17
C MET A 51 -13.36 -4.99 10.56
N HIS A 52 -13.85 -4.27 11.57
CA HIS A 52 -15.26 -4.25 11.96
C HIS A 52 -15.92 -2.98 11.45
N GLY A 53 -17.01 -3.13 10.68
CA GLY A 53 -17.93 -2.04 10.39
C GLY A 53 -18.82 -1.80 11.60
N ILE A 54 -19.04 -0.53 11.95
CA ILE A 54 -19.82 -0.13 13.12
C ILE A 54 -20.83 0.91 12.69
N GLU A 55 -22.10 0.65 12.95
CA GLU A 55 -23.19 1.62 12.82
C GLU A 55 -23.60 2.06 14.23
N VAL A 56 -23.59 3.37 14.49
CA VAL A 56 -23.88 3.95 15.81
C VAL A 56 -24.95 5.02 15.68
N THR A 57 -26.01 4.91 16.48
CA THR A 57 -26.97 5.99 16.70
C THR A 57 -26.69 6.60 18.07
N PHE A 58 -26.33 7.88 18.10
CA PHE A 58 -26.14 8.61 19.34
C PHE A 58 -27.46 9.11 19.89
N LYS A 59 -27.55 9.29 21.20
CA LYS A 59 -28.76 9.77 21.84
C LYS A 59 -29.12 11.17 21.33
N GLY A 60 -30.34 11.30 20.82
CA GLY A 60 -30.86 12.55 20.25
C GLY A 60 -30.54 12.74 18.76
N ASP A 61 -29.77 11.84 18.14
CA ASP A 61 -29.57 11.83 16.69
C ASP A 61 -30.71 11.07 16.00
N ASN A 62 -31.20 11.62 14.88
CA ASN A 62 -32.19 10.94 14.03
C ASN A 62 -31.56 10.07 12.93
N LYS A 63 -30.23 9.99 12.88
CA LYS A 63 -29.46 9.29 11.84
C LYS A 63 -28.31 8.52 12.46
N SER A 64 -28.01 7.37 11.87
CA SER A 64 -26.83 6.60 12.22
C SER A 64 -25.55 7.25 11.70
N ASN A 65 -24.45 6.98 12.40
CA ASN A 65 -23.07 7.34 12.07
C ASN A 65 -22.30 6.04 11.81
N TYR A 66 -21.33 6.09 10.90
CA TYR A 66 -20.65 4.88 10.41
C TYR A 66 -19.14 4.96 10.60
N TYR A 67 -18.59 3.91 11.23
CA TYR A 67 -17.18 3.81 11.58
C TYR A 67 -16.61 2.45 11.17
N LEU A 68 -15.28 2.41 11.07
CA LEU A 68 -14.49 1.21 10.92
C LEU A 68 -13.53 1.10 12.09
N LEU A 69 -13.48 -0.09 12.70
CA LEU A 69 -12.51 -0.45 13.72
C LEU A 69 -11.52 -1.46 13.14
N LYS A 70 -10.26 -1.06 13.03
CA LYS A 70 -9.13 -1.94 12.69
C LYS A 70 -8.53 -2.47 13.98
N CYS A 71 -8.47 -3.78 14.16
CA CYS A 71 -7.83 -4.44 15.32
C CYS A 71 -7.20 -5.79 14.93
N TYR A 72 -6.37 -6.37 15.79
CA TYR A 72 -5.73 -7.67 15.55
C TYR A 72 -6.44 -8.83 16.25
N PRO A 73 -6.32 -10.07 15.74
CA PRO A 73 -6.80 -11.26 16.44
C PRO A 73 -5.97 -11.55 17.71
N ALA A 74 -6.64 -11.78 18.84
CA ALA A 74 -6.06 -11.98 20.17
C ALA A 74 -5.02 -13.12 20.29
N ASN A 75 -5.00 -14.10 19.39
CA ASN A 75 -4.14 -15.29 19.49
C ASN A 75 -2.75 -15.14 18.82
N SER A 76 -2.27 -13.93 18.56
CA SER A 76 -1.04 -13.68 17.77
C SER A 76 0.26 -13.73 18.59
N GLN A 77 0.43 -14.75 19.43
CA GLN A 77 1.42 -14.79 20.54
C GLN A 77 2.91 -14.76 20.11
N GLY A 78 3.23 -14.84 18.81
CA GLY A 78 4.59 -14.68 18.26
C GLY A 78 4.77 -13.55 17.24
N LYS A 79 3.73 -12.74 16.96
CA LYS A 79 3.74 -11.68 15.92
C LYS A 79 3.54 -10.27 16.44
N LYS A 80 3.38 -10.12 17.76
CA LYS A 80 2.90 -8.87 18.36
C LYS A 80 3.79 -7.67 18.02
N GLU A 81 5.11 -7.79 18.17
CA GLU A 81 6.06 -6.69 17.88
C GLU A 81 6.02 -6.23 16.41
N PHE A 82 6.01 -7.16 15.46
CA PHE A 82 5.92 -6.86 14.03
C PHE A 82 4.59 -6.18 13.66
N LEU A 83 3.48 -6.68 14.20
CA LEU A 83 2.15 -6.11 13.96
C LEU A 83 1.97 -4.74 14.65
N ASP A 84 2.58 -4.56 15.82
CA ASP A 84 2.59 -3.32 16.57
C ASP A 84 3.45 -2.24 15.86
N ASP A 85 4.54 -2.59 15.18
CA ASP A 85 5.31 -1.62 14.34
C ASP A 85 4.47 -1.08 13.18
N LEU A 86 3.84 -1.97 12.41
CA LEU A 86 2.96 -1.61 11.30
C LEU A 86 1.82 -0.70 11.76
N PHE A 87 1.26 -1.03 12.91
CA PHE A 87 0.17 -0.27 13.52
C PHE A 87 0.63 1.09 14.05
N SER A 88 1.79 1.14 14.69
CA SER A 88 2.45 2.36 15.15
C SER A 88 2.67 3.33 13.99
N LYS A 89 3.13 2.83 12.84
CA LYS A 89 3.33 3.63 11.60
C LYS A 89 2.01 4.20 11.09
N GLU A 90 0.97 3.38 10.99
CA GLU A 90 -0.34 3.83 10.52
C GLU A 90 -0.98 4.85 11.46
N LEU A 91 -0.95 4.59 12.77
CA LEU A 91 -1.50 5.51 13.77
C LEU A 91 -0.74 6.84 13.78
N PHE A 92 0.59 6.80 13.67
CA PHE A 92 1.44 7.99 13.55
C PHE A 92 1.07 8.84 12.33
N MET A 93 0.80 8.22 11.18
CA MET A 93 0.40 8.94 9.97
C MET A 93 -0.90 9.70 10.19
N TYR A 94 -1.93 9.05 10.70
CA TYR A 94 -3.24 9.70 10.92
C TYR A 94 -3.21 10.75 12.03
N GLN A 95 -2.56 10.47 13.15
CA GLN A 95 -2.61 11.34 14.33
C GLN A 95 -1.62 12.50 14.28
N LYS A 96 -0.55 12.38 13.49
CA LYS A 96 0.56 13.34 13.53
C LYS A 96 0.99 13.83 12.16
N PHE A 97 1.47 12.94 11.28
CA PHE A 97 2.15 13.40 10.08
C PHE A 97 1.20 13.99 9.03
N LEU A 98 0.09 13.32 8.70
CA LEU A 98 -0.88 13.83 7.73
C LEU A 98 -1.52 15.17 8.18
N PRO A 99 -1.91 15.35 9.46
CA PRO A 99 -2.32 16.67 9.97
C PRO A 99 -1.25 17.76 9.78
N GLN A 100 0.03 17.45 10.03
CA GLN A 100 1.12 18.41 9.81
C GLN A 100 1.29 18.80 8.34
N LEU A 101 1.06 17.88 7.40
CA LEU A 101 1.07 18.21 5.98
C LEU A 101 -0.10 19.13 5.59
N LYS A 102 -1.29 18.94 6.20
CA LYS A 102 -2.42 19.85 5.99
C LYS A 102 -2.15 21.24 6.55
N GLU A 103 -1.58 21.33 7.74
CA GLU A 103 -1.16 22.59 8.35
C GLU A 103 -0.13 23.31 7.46
N LEU A 104 0.88 22.59 6.96
CA LEU A 104 1.87 23.12 6.02
C LEU A 104 1.21 23.70 4.74
N ALA A 105 0.21 23.01 4.18
CA ALA A 105 -0.52 23.52 3.02
C ALA A 105 -1.24 24.83 3.33
N ALA A 106 -1.89 24.92 4.50
CA ALA A 106 -2.57 26.14 4.96
C ALA A 106 -1.60 27.29 5.26
N GLU A 107 -0.46 27.02 5.90
CA GLU A 107 0.61 28.02 6.12
C GLU A 107 1.18 28.56 4.80
N SER A 108 1.10 27.77 3.73
CA SER A 108 1.53 28.17 2.38
C SER A 108 0.45 28.93 1.60
N GLY A 109 -0.77 29.06 2.15
CA GLY A 109 -1.94 29.59 1.44
C GLY A 109 -2.42 28.68 0.30
N ALA A 110 -2.09 27.39 0.37
CA ALA A 110 -2.33 26.41 -0.68
C ALA A 110 -3.41 25.37 -0.28
N GLU A 111 -4.12 25.57 0.83
CA GLU A 111 -5.11 24.62 1.37
C GLU A 111 -6.26 24.30 0.40
N ASN A 112 -6.58 25.22 -0.52
CA ASN A 112 -7.63 25.01 -1.53
C ASN A 112 -7.11 24.31 -2.81
N VAL A 113 -5.80 24.15 -2.94
CA VAL A 113 -5.14 23.53 -4.12
C VAL A 113 -4.48 22.20 -3.74
N VAL A 114 -3.96 22.12 -2.53
CA VAL A 114 -3.23 20.98 -1.96
C VAL A 114 -3.99 20.47 -0.74
N ASP A 115 -5.22 20.00 -0.95
CA ASP A 115 -5.98 19.30 0.07
C ASP A 115 -5.74 17.80 -0.06
N LEU A 116 -4.99 17.23 0.89
CA LEU A 116 -4.77 15.79 0.99
C LEU A 116 -6.03 15.17 1.62
N SER A 117 -6.72 14.28 0.91
CA SER A 117 -7.86 13.60 1.50
C SER A 117 -7.37 12.62 2.57
N VAL A 118 -7.88 12.73 3.80
CA VAL A 118 -7.46 11.91 4.94
C VAL A 118 -8.69 11.39 5.66
N VAL A 119 -8.70 10.09 5.95
CA VAL A 119 -9.78 9.46 6.72
C VAL A 119 -9.79 10.04 8.14
N PRO A 120 -10.94 10.57 8.62
CA PRO A 120 -11.03 11.04 10.00
C PRO A 120 -10.88 9.88 11.00
N VAL A 121 -9.82 9.91 11.80
CA VAL A 121 -9.61 8.99 12.91
C VAL A 121 -10.23 9.58 14.18
N GLN A 122 -11.11 8.80 14.82
CA GLN A 122 -11.85 9.20 16.02
C GLN A 122 -11.11 8.80 17.30
N ALA A 123 -10.48 7.64 17.28
CA ALA A 123 -9.68 7.13 18.38
C ALA A 123 -8.63 6.15 17.86
N GLY A 124 -7.54 6.01 18.59
CA GLY A 124 -6.63 4.90 18.38
C GLY A 124 -5.77 4.64 19.61
N ASN A 125 -5.32 3.40 19.75
CA ASN A 125 -4.51 2.95 20.87
C ASN A 125 -3.46 1.96 20.36
N LEU A 126 -2.28 1.95 20.99
CA LEU A 126 -1.24 0.96 20.76
C LEU A 126 -0.98 0.21 22.06
N ALA A 127 -0.99 -1.13 22.00
CA ALA A 127 -0.69 -1.96 23.15
C ALA A 127 0.72 -1.63 23.71
N GLY A 128 0.82 -1.45 25.03
CA GLY A 128 2.09 -1.11 25.70
C GLY A 128 2.46 0.38 25.64
N GLN A 129 1.81 1.18 24.78
CA GLN A 129 1.88 2.64 24.78
C GLN A 129 0.45 3.21 24.67
N PRO A 130 -0.40 2.96 25.68
CA PRO A 130 -1.79 3.37 25.59
C PRO A 130 -1.91 4.89 25.51
N SER A 131 -2.86 5.36 24.70
CA SER A 131 -3.20 6.78 24.71
C SER A 131 -3.83 7.15 26.05
N ALA A 132 -3.70 8.41 26.46
CA ALA A 132 -4.20 8.90 27.75
C ALA A 132 -5.68 8.56 27.99
N LYS A 133 -6.46 8.45 26.92
CA LYS A 133 -7.88 8.12 26.92
C LYS A 133 -8.18 6.67 27.34
N PHE A 134 -7.26 5.75 27.07
CA PHE A 134 -7.47 4.31 27.29
C PHE A 134 -6.57 3.70 28.37
N THR A 135 -5.62 4.46 28.96
CA THR A 135 -4.62 3.96 29.92
C THR A 135 -5.19 3.16 31.11
N GLU A 136 -6.32 3.57 31.68
CA GLU A 136 -6.93 2.92 32.85
C GLU A 136 -8.19 2.12 32.48
N THR A 137 -8.27 1.65 31.24
CA THR A 137 -9.45 0.96 30.71
C THR A 137 -9.13 -0.48 30.31
N ALA A 138 -10.17 -1.27 30.09
CA ALA A 138 -10.04 -2.64 29.58
C ALA A 138 -9.35 -2.71 28.19
N TRP A 139 -9.31 -1.60 27.45
CA TRP A 139 -8.69 -1.52 26.11
C TRP A 139 -7.25 -0.99 26.13
N SER A 140 -6.66 -0.71 27.30
CA SER A 140 -5.27 -0.23 27.43
C SER A 140 -4.24 -1.16 26.76
N SER A 141 -4.52 -2.47 26.75
CA SER A 141 -3.67 -3.51 26.16
C SER A 141 -3.96 -3.80 24.69
N GLU A 142 -4.91 -3.11 24.08
CA GLU A 142 -5.37 -3.37 22.71
C GLU A 142 -4.78 -2.39 21.70
N SER A 143 -4.33 -2.89 20.56
CA SER A 143 -3.94 -2.06 19.41
C SER A 143 -5.14 -1.93 18.46
N PHE A 144 -5.70 -0.71 18.31
CA PHE A 144 -6.87 -0.47 17.46
C PHE A 144 -6.97 0.95 16.90
N ILE A 145 -7.50 1.10 15.68
CA ILE A 145 -7.83 2.41 15.08
C ILE A 145 -9.33 2.43 14.81
N LEU A 146 -10.01 3.42 15.37
CA LEU A 146 -11.41 3.73 15.07
C LEU A 146 -11.46 4.94 14.14
N MET A 147 -11.98 4.75 12.94
CA MET A 147 -12.01 5.76 11.89
C MET A 147 -13.38 5.85 11.21
N THR A 148 -13.67 6.94 10.54
CA THR A 148 -14.94 7.11 9.81
C THR A 148 -15.01 6.20 8.58
N ASP A 149 -16.15 5.54 8.36
CA ASP A 149 -16.37 4.77 7.12
C ASP A 149 -16.75 5.72 5.97
N LEU A 150 -15.76 6.13 5.17
CA LEU A 150 -15.97 7.02 4.03
C LEU A 150 -16.94 6.45 2.98
N ARG A 151 -17.12 5.13 2.93
CA ARG A 151 -18.02 4.48 1.97
C ARG A 151 -19.48 4.71 2.31
N LYS A 152 -19.78 4.75 3.61
CA LYS A 152 -21.12 4.98 4.13
C LYS A 152 -21.43 6.46 4.35
N THR A 153 -20.41 7.26 4.67
CA THR A 153 -20.59 8.68 5.03
C THR A 153 -20.41 9.63 3.85
N SER A 154 -19.56 9.28 2.89
CA SER A 154 -19.14 10.20 1.82
C SER A 154 -19.24 9.59 0.42
N GLY A 155 -19.77 8.36 0.28
CA GLY A 155 -20.03 7.72 -1.01
C GLY A 155 -18.78 7.17 -1.73
N PHE A 156 -17.63 7.11 -1.06
CA PHE A 156 -16.42 6.52 -1.63
C PHE A 156 -16.55 5.00 -1.83
N THR A 157 -15.90 4.44 -2.84
CA THR A 157 -15.89 3.00 -3.09
C THR A 157 -14.51 2.53 -3.56
N MET A 158 -14.20 1.24 -3.36
CA MET A 158 -12.98 0.65 -3.91
C MET A 158 -13.19 0.23 -5.36
N ALA A 159 -12.15 0.36 -6.19
CA ALA A 159 -12.17 -0.15 -7.55
C ALA A 159 -12.12 -1.69 -7.58
N ASP A 160 -12.62 -2.30 -8.66
CA ASP A 160 -12.54 -3.75 -8.84
C ASP A 160 -11.12 -4.17 -9.23
N ARG A 161 -10.43 -4.85 -8.31
CA ARG A 161 -9.06 -5.32 -8.53
C ARG A 161 -8.89 -6.27 -9.71
N PHE A 162 -9.93 -6.96 -10.16
CA PHE A 162 -9.86 -7.84 -11.33
C PHE A 162 -9.92 -7.06 -12.64
N GLN A 163 -10.61 -5.92 -12.67
CA GLN A 163 -10.58 -5.03 -13.82
C GLN A 163 -9.28 -4.21 -13.87
N GLY A 164 -8.74 -3.85 -12.70
CA GLY A 164 -7.68 -2.85 -12.61
C GLY A 164 -8.22 -1.44 -12.88
N LEU A 165 -7.34 -0.45 -12.86
CA LEU A 165 -7.70 0.94 -13.08
C LEU A 165 -7.65 1.29 -14.57
N ASP A 166 -8.68 2.00 -15.04
CA ASP A 166 -8.65 2.65 -16.34
C ASP A 166 -7.76 3.91 -16.31
N LEU A 167 -7.59 4.56 -17.47
CA LEU A 167 -6.72 5.72 -17.60
C LEU A 167 -7.15 6.91 -16.73
N ILE A 168 -8.46 7.12 -16.52
CA ILE A 168 -8.97 8.26 -15.74
C ILE A 168 -8.67 8.03 -14.25
N HIS A 169 -8.99 6.85 -13.73
CA HIS A 169 -8.66 6.47 -12.36
C HIS A 169 -7.15 6.52 -12.10
N THR A 170 -6.37 6.05 -13.07
CA THR A 170 -4.91 6.01 -12.96
C THR A 170 -4.33 7.42 -12.83
N LYS A 171 -4.77 8.35 -13.67
CA LYS A 171 -4.33 9.75 -13.60
C LYS A 171 -4.68 10.38 -12.26
N LEU A 172 -5.92 10.20 -11.79
CA LEU A 172 -6.36 10.73 -10.51
C LEU A 172 -5.54 10.19 -9.33
N ALA A 173 -5.23 8.89 -9.32
CA ALA A 173 -4.37 8.28 -8.32
C ALA A 173 -2.91 8.80 -8.36
N LEU A 174 -2.34 8.99 -9.57
CA LEU A 174 -1.01 9.56 -9.73
C LEU A 174 -0.94 11.01 -9.22
N GLU A 175 -1.99 11.80 -9.42
CA GLU A 175 -2.06 13.15 -8.86
C GLU A 175 -2.09 13.13 -7.32
N GLU A 176 -2.80 12.19 -6.69
CA GLU A 176 -2.82 12.06 -5.22
C GLU A 176 -1.48 11.56 -4.66
N ILE A 177 -0.81 10.63 -5.34
CA ILE A 177 0.56 10.19 -4.99
C ILE A 177 1.54 11.36 -5.15
N ALA A 178 1.44 12.14 -6.24
CA ALA A 178 2.25 13.35 -6.43
C ALA A 178 2.03 14.38 -5.33
N LYS A 179 0.78 14.54 -4.88
CA LYS A 179 0.41 15.45 -3.79
C LYS A 179 1.08 15.05 -2.47
N LEU A 180 1.01 13.78 -2.09
CA LEU A 180 1.70 13.24 -0.90
C LEU A 180 3.22 13.47 -0.99
N HIS A 181 3.82 13.14 -2.13
CA HIS A 181 5.27 13.30 -2.35
C HIS A 181 5.70 14.78 -2.27
N ALA A 182 4.96 15.69 -2.91
CA ALA A 182 5.26 17.12 -2.91
C ALA A 182 5.08 17.75 -1.51
N LEU A 183 4.02 17.39 -0.79
CA LEU A 183 3.78 17.85 0.58
C LEU A 183 4.90 17.41 1.53
N SER A 184 5.30 16.14 1.48
CA SER A 184 6.37 15.64 2.34
C SER A 184 7.73 16.24 1.99
N TRP A 185 8.00 16.48 0.70
CA TRP A 185 9.18 17.21 0.26
C TRP A 185 9.18 18.66 0.74
N ALA A 186 8.05 19.35 0.61
CA ALA A 186 7.90 20.72 1.10
C ALA A 186 8.08 20.80 2.62
N TYR A 187 7.52 19.83 3.36
CA TYR A 187 7.71 19.71 4.80
C TYR A 187 9.20 19.59 5.16
N LYS A 188 9.97 18.76 4.44
CA LYS A 188 11.43 18.65 4.64
C LYS A 188 12.14 19.97 4.40
N GLN A 189 11.90 20.63 3.26
CA GLN A 189 12.55 21.90 2.93
C GLN A 189 12.27 22.98 3.97
N LYS A 190 10.99 23.17 4.33
CA LYS A 190 10.58 24.21 5.28
C LYS A 190 11.06 23.97 6.71
N ASN A 191 11.33 22.71 7.07
CA ASN A 191 11.89 22.33 8.37
C ASN A 191 13.43 22.14 8.33
N GLY A 192 14.11 22.42 7.21
CA GLY A 192 15.55 22.25 7.08
C GLY A 192 16.03 20.80 7.26
N MET A 193 15.18 19.82 6.90
CA MET A 193 15.44 18.40 7.12
C MET A 193 16.08 17.75 5.89
N SER A 194 17.18 17.01 6.11
CA SER A 194 17.77 16.16 5.07
C SER A 194 16.96 14.87 4.86
N LEU A 195 16.48 14.27 5.93
CA LEU A 195 15.69 13.03 5.95
C LEU A 195 14.55 13.12 6.97
N LEU A 196 13.37 12.62 6.62
CA LEU A 196 12.23 12.51 7.53
C LEU A 196 12.52 11.58 8.71
N ASN A 197 13.25 10.49 8.46
CA ASN A 197 13.53 9.48 9.47
C ASN A 197 14.40 9.99 10.64
N THR A 198 15.11 11.12 10.47
CA THR A 198 15.90 11.75 11.53
C THR A 198 15.03 12.32 12.66
N LYS A 199 13.81 12.75 12.33
CA LYS A 199 12.81 13.26 13.29
C LYS A 199 11.77 12.18 13.63
N TYR A 200 11.47 11.31 12.68
CA TYR A 200 10.35 10.37 12.73
C TYR A 200 10.84 8.95 12.41
N PRO A 201 11.21 8.15 13.42
CA PRO A 201 11.68 6.78 13.24
C PRO A 201 10.70 5.88 12.46
N GLN A 202 9.41 6.21 12.45
CA GLN A 202 8.37 5.51 11.69
C GLN A 202 8.62 5.49 10.17
N PHE A 203 9.42 6.42 9.63
CA PHE A 203 9.81 6.42 8.21
C PHE A 203 11.03 5.56 7.90
N VAL A 204 11.63 4.89 8.90
CA VAL A 204 12.65 3.87 8.65
C VAL A 204 11.96 2.68 7.98
N GLY A 205 12.39 2.35 6.75
CA GLY A 205 11.84 1.25 5.96
C GLY A 205 12.20 -0.14 6.49
N GLU A 206 13.03 -0.22 7.53
CA GLU A 206 13.22 -1.44 8.28
C GLU A 206 11.93 -1.72 9.05
N VAL A 207 11.26 -2.80 8.68
CA VAL A 207 10.34 -3.44 9.61
C VAL A 207 11.24 -4.24 10.54
N ASP A 208 11.09 -4.07 11.86
CA ASP A 208 11.79 -4.86 12.89
C ASP A 208 11.32 -6.33 12.92
N GLY A 209 11.17 -6.93 11.74
CA GLY A 209 11.02 -8.36 11.59
C GLY A 209 12.35 -9.03 11.91
N ASN A 210 12.31 -10.03 12.79
CA ASN A 210 13.46 -10.91 12.99
C ASN A 210 13.93 -11.51 11.65
N ALA A 211 15.19 -11.93 11.59
CA ALA A 211 15.82 -12.43 10.35
C ALA A 211 15.01 -13.57 9.68
N ASP A 212 14.29 -14.36 10.48
CA ASP A 212 13.44 -15.46 10.02
C ASP A 212 12.19 -14.98 9.26
N THR A 213 11.55 -13.89 9.70
CA THR A 213 10.39 -13.30 9.00
C THR A 213 10.78 -12.82 7.60
N MET A 214 11.92 -12.13 7.51
CA MET A 214 12.44 -11.64 6.24
C MET A 214 12.87 -12.79 5.32
N LYS A 215 13.47 -13.85 5.88
CA LYS A 215 13.81 -15.06 5.12
C LYS A 215 12.56 -15.72 4.53
N GLY A 216 11.48 -15.81 5.32
CA GLY A 216 10.19 -16.33 4.85
C GLY A 216 9.60 -15.48 3.72
N PHE A 217 9.64 -14.15 3.85
CA PHE A 217 9.20 -13.23 2.79
C PHE A 217 10.02 -13.41 1.50
N CYS A 218 11.35 -13.46 1.59
CA CYS A 218 12.21 -13.69 0.42
C CYS A 218 11.88 -15.03 -0.28
N GLN A 219 11.68 -16.11 0.48
CA GLN A 219 11.28 -17.41 -0.07
C GLN A 219 9.94 -17.36 -0.81
N LEU A 220 8.96 -16.64 -0.25
CA LEU A 220 7.68 -16.39 -0.91
C LEU A 220 7.86 -15.66 -2.24
N MET A 221 8.64 -14.56 -2.24
CA MET A 221 8.87 -13.77 -3.45
C MET A 221 9.58 -14.58 -4.55
N VAL A 222 10.57 -15.39 -4.19
CA VAL A 222 11.25 -16.30 -5.14
C VAL A 222 10.25 -17.30 -5.72
N HIS A 223 9.41 -17.90 -4.89
CA HIS A 223 8.41 -18.86 -5.38
C HIS A 223 7.40 -18.22 -6.33
N LEU A 224 6.81 -17.10 -5.95
CA LEU A 224 5.87 -16.35 -6.79
C LEU A 224 6.50 -15.88 -8.10
N SER A 225 7.79 -15.53 -8.08
CA SER A 225 8.55 -15.19 -9.30
C SER A 225 8.71 -16.40 -10.21
N ASN A 226 9.00 -17.59 -9.65
CA ASN A 226 9.06 -18.83 -10.44
C ASN A 226 7.69 -19.21 -11.02
N SER A 227 6.59 -19.01 -10.28
CA SER A 227 5.24 -19.19 -10.81
C SER A 227 4.97 -18.21 -11.96
N SER A 228 5.41 -16.96 -11.82
CA SER A 228 5.28 -15.94 -12.87
C SER A 228 6.08 -16.33 -14.12
N LEU A 229 7.28 -16.90 -13.95
CA LEU A 229 8.08 -17.43 -15.04
C LEU A 229 7.33 -18.57 -15.76
N GLN A 230 6.78 -19.54 -15.04
CA GLN A 230 6.02 -20.64 -15.66
C GLN A 230 4.84 -20.10 -16.49
N MET A 231 4.09 -19.13 -15.97
CA MET A 231 2.99 -18.50 -16.70
C MET A 231 3.46 -17.85 -18.01
N ALA A 232 4.61 -17.16 -17.97
CA ALA A 232 5.22 -16.58 -19.15
C ALA A 232 5.74 -17.62 -20.14
N GLU A 233 6.35 -18.72 -19.66
CA GLU A 233 6.81 -19.83 -20.50
C GLU A 233 5.63 -20.54 -21.19
N ASP A 234 4.49 -20.69 -20.51
CA ASP A 234 3.27 -21.28 -21.08
C ASP A 234 2.70 -20.40 -22.20
N LYS A 235 2.76 -19.08 -22.07
CA LYS A 235 2.19 -18.12 -23.03
C LYS A 235 3.12 -17.79 -24.20
N LEU A 236 4.40 -17.55 -23.91
CA LEU A 236 5.41 -17.07 -24.86
C LEU A 236 6.28 -18.21 -25.42
N GLY A 237 6.31 -19.36 -24.73
CA GLY A 237 7.23 -20.46 -24.98
C GLY A 237 8.50 -20.37 -24.13
N ALA A 238 8.93 -21.49 -23.54
CA ALA A 238 10.10 -21.54 -22.66
C ALA A 238 11.44 -21.13 -23.32
N SER A 239 11.54 -21.23 -24.65
CA SER A 239 12.71 -20.78 -25.41
C SER A 239 12.69 -19.29 -25.76
N HIS A 240 11.62 -18.56 -25.43
CA HIS A 240 11.51 -17.14 -25.73
C HIS A 240 12.59 -16.35 -24.95
N PRO A 241 13.30 -15.40 -25.59
CA PRO A 241 14.36 -14.63 -24.93
C PRO A 241 13.91 -13.93 -23.64
N ALA A 242 12.70 -13.37 -23.61
CA ALA A 242 12.14 -12.74 -22.41
C ALA A 242 12.05 -13.70 -21.21
N CYS A 243 11.62 -14.95 -21.43
CA CYS A 243 11.55 -15.96 -20.37
C CYS A 243 12.95 -16.37 -19.90
N LYS A 244 13.90 -16.53 -20.83
CA LYS A 244 15.29 -16.83 -20.49
C LYS A 244 15.92 -15.73 -19.65
N ASN A 245 15.77 -14.47 -20.05
CA ASN A 245 16.29 -13.32 -19.33
C ASN A 245 15.63 -13.17 -17.96
N PHE A 246 14.31 -13.36 -17.87
CA PHE A 246 13.61 -13.33 -16.57
C PHE A 246 14.06 -14.46 -15.64
N LYS A 247 14.30 -15.66 -16.18
CA LYS A 247 14.87 -16.79 -15.42
C LYS A 247 16.27 -16.48 -14.89
N GLU A 248 17.13 -15.88 -15.70
CA GLU A 248 18.45 -15.42 -15.27
C GLU A 248 18.35 -14.32 -14.19
N PHE A 249 17.38 -13.42 -14.32
CA PHE A 249 17.08 -12.40 -13.30
C PHE A 249 16.66 -13.03 -11.96
N ILE A 250 15.73 -14.00 -11.99
CA ILE A 250 15.26 -14.74 -10.79
C ILE A 250 16.40 -15.54 -10.15
N ALA A 251 17.25 -16.18 -10.95
CA ALA A 251 18.40 -16.94 -10.44
C ALA A 251 19.39 -16.05 -9.65
N GLY A 252 19.35 -14.73 -9.87
CA GLY A 252 20.10 -13.75 -9.09
C GLY A 252 19.36 -13.20 -7.85
N TYR A 253 18.23 -13.77 -7.44
CA TYR A 253 17.52 -13.43 -6.19
C TYR A 253 18.26 -14.04 -4.98
N GLU A 254 19.30 -13.36 -4.51
CA GLU A 254 19.86 -13.67 -3.20
C GLU A 254 19.13 -12.86 -2.11
N PRO A 255 18.90 -13.41 -0.90
CA PRO A 255 18.25 -12.69 0.20
C PRO A 255 18.90 -11.34 0.49
N GLU A 256 20.21 -11.21 0.34
CA GLU A 256 20.97 -9.97 0.50
C GLU A 256 20.59 -8.92 -0.55
N ARG A 257 20.31 -9.36 -1.78
CA ARG A 257 19.88 -8.49 -2.88
C ARG A 257 18.46 -7.98 -2.62
N MET A 258 17.53 -8.87 -2.30
CA MET A 258 16.15 -8.49 -1.95
C MET A 258 16.13 -7.58 -0.71
N ASN A 259 16.91 -7.91 0.31
CA ASN A 259 17.08 -7.05 1.49
C ASN A 259 17.65 -5.68 1.13
N ALA A 260 18.61 -5.59 0.20
CA ALA A 260 19.11 -4.30 -0.25
C ALA A 260 18.01 -3.46 -0.92
N PHE A 261 17.16 -4.07 -1.77
CA PHE A 261 16.04 -3.39 -2.41
C PHE A 261 14.93 -2.98 -1.43
N MET A 262 14.70 -3.78 -0.38
CA MET A 262 13.63 -3.53 0.60
C MET A 262 14.06 -2.63 1.76
N ARG A 263 15.33 -2.70 2.21
CA ARG A 263 15.83 -2.03 3.42
C ARG A 263 16.58 -0.74 3.16
N LYS A 264 17.33 -0.63 2.06
CA LYS A 264 18.03 0.63 1.76
C LYS A 264 17.01 1.60 1.19
N THR A 265 16.73 2.64 1.97
CA THR A 265 15.92 3.81 1.64
C THR A 265 16.30 4.49 0.31
N GLY A 266 17.44 4.15 -0.28
CA GLY A 266 17.74 4.40 -1.68
C GLY A 266 17.86 3.10 -2.46
N ILE A 267 17.09 2.98 -3.54
CA ILE A 267 17.66 2.53 -4.81
C ILE A 267 18.85 3.46 -5.07
N ASP A 268 20.02 3.15 -4.49
CA ASP A 268 21.26 3.79 -4.90
C ASP A 268 21.43 3.37 -6.36
N GLU A 269 21.27 4.34 -7.26
CA GLU A 269 21.36 4.12 -8.69
C GLU A 269 22.63 3.34 -9.03
N LYS A 270 23.73 3.55 -8.29
CA LYS A 270 24.97 2.76 -8.45
C LYS A 270 24.83 1.30 -8.04
N SER A 271 24.18 1.01 -6.92
CA SER A 271 23.96 -0.35 -6.44
C SER A 271 23.02 -1.11 -7.39
N VAL A 272 22.00 -0.43 -7.92
CA VAL A 272 21.05 -1.03 -8.85
C VAL A 272 21.67 -1.19 -10.24
N GLU A 273 22.43 -0.21 -10.75
CA GLU A 273 23.23 -0.32 -11.99
C GLU A 273 24.26 -1.47 -11.91
N SER A 274 25.02 -1.55 -10.81
CA SER A 274 26.01 -2.62 -10.57
C SER A 274 25.37 -4.02 -10.56
N GLN A 275 24.13 -4.12 -10.09
CA GLN A 275 23.38 -5.38 -10.01
C GLN A 275 22.64 -5.72 -11.31
N LEU A 276 22.47 -4.77 -12.23
CA LEU A 276 21.64 -4.94 -13.44
C LEU A 276 22.41 -4.99 -14.75
N ARG A 277 23.73 -4.78 -14.74
CA ARG A 277 24.57 -4.81 -15.96
C ARG A 277 24.08 -3.85 -17.06
N ILE A 278 23.27 -2.84 -16.72
CA ILE A 278 22.93 -1.75 -17.63
C ILE A 278 24.15 -0.84 -17.65
N GLN A 279 24.75 -0.61 -18.83
CA GLN A 279 25.87 0.32 -18.95
C GLN A 279 25.42 1.68 -18.41
N PRO A 280 26.16 2.30 -17.47
CA PRO A 280 25.83 3.65 -17.05
C PRO A 280 25.92 4.56 -18.28
N ASP A 281 24.87 5.35 -18.53
CA ASP A 281 24.92 6.39 -19.56
C ASP A 281 26.15 7.28 -19.27
N GLU A 282 27.02 7.45 -20.27
CA GLU A 282 28.36 8.06 -20.13
C GLU A 282 28.34 9.57 -19.77
N ASP A 283 27.18 10.16 -19.49
CA ASP A 283 27.03 11.60 -19.37
C ASP A 283 27.35 12.17 -17.96
N LYS A 284 28.15 13.23 -18.03
CA LYS A 284 28.88 13.91 -16.97
C LYS A 284 28.03 14.97 -16.29
N ASP A 285 27.40 14.67 -15.15
CA ASP A 285 27.34 15.56 -13.98
C ASP A 285 26.58 14.86 -12.84
N TYR A 286 27.33 14.12 -12.02
CA TYR A 286 26.76 13.31 -10.94
C TYR A 286 26.66 14.13 -9.64
N ASN A 287 25.70 15.06 -9.57
CA ASN A 287 25.29 15.61 -8.27
C ASN A 287 24.15 14.74 -7.70
N TYR A 288 24.56 13.66 -7.01
CA TYR A 288 23.74 12.58 -6.45
C TYR A 288 22.92 12.99 -5.21
N GLU A 289 22.13 14.06 -5.23
CA GLU A 289 21.15 14.21 -4.14
C GLU A 289 20.00 13.21 -4.36
N PRO A 290 19.79 12.25 -3.42
CA PRO A 290 18.76 11.24 -3.57
C PRO A 290 17.39 11.93 -3.48
N TRP A 291 16.46 11.57 -4.38
CA TRP A 291 15.09 12.01 -4.21
C TRP A 291 14.48 11.22 -3.06
N MET A 292 14.13 11.90 -1.98
CA MET A 292 13.65 11.28 -0.75
C MET A 292 12.40 12.00 -0.28
N VAL A 293 11.27 11.31 -0.39
CA VAL A 293 9.93 11.78 -0.01
C VAL A 293 9.26 10.75 0.90
N ALA A 294 8.18 11.13 1.58
CA ALA A 294 7.34 10.16 2.28
C ALA A 294 6.64 9.28 1.23
N SER A 295 7.02 8.02 1.19
CA SER A 295 6.41 6.99 0.37
C SER A 295 5.28 6.30 1.15
N HIS A 296 4.15 6.09 0.49
CA HIS A 296 3.06 5.27 1.03
C HIS A 296 3.53 3.83 1.24
N GLY A 297 4.31 3.32 0.28
CA GLY A 297 4.96 2.02 0.36
C GLY A 297 4.09 0.82 -0.02
N ASP A 298 2.77 1.00 -0.04
CA ASP A 298 1.74 0.03 -0.46
C ASP A 298 0.57 0.72 -1.20
N CYS A 299 0.88 1.63 -2.13
CA CYS A 299 -0.12 2.43 -2.86
C CYS A 299 -0.75 1.67 -4.04
N TYR A 300 -1.30 0.48 -3.81
CA TYR A 300 -2.06 -0.27 -4.82
C TYR A 300 -3.58 -0.01 -4.72
N LEU A 301 -4.34 -0.41 -5.73
CA LEU A 301 -5.75 -0.03 -5.90
C LEU A 301 -6.68 -0.40 -4.72
N ASN A 302 -6.39 -1.44 -3.94
CA ASN A 302 -7.23 -1.80 -2.77
C ASN A 302 -7.00 -0.83 -1.60
N ASN A 303 -5.90 -0.08 -1.60
CA ASN A 303 -5.60 0.96 -0.64
C ASN A 303 -6.02 2.35 -1.17
N MET A 304 -6.95 2.37 -2.13
CA MET A 304 -7.50 3.59 -2.73
C MET A 304 -9.03 3.56 -2.71
N LEU A 305 -9.61 4.61 -2.16
CA LEU A 305 -11.04 4.87 -2.18
C LEU A 305 -11.34 5.96 -3.21
N PHE A 306 -12.23 5.69 -4.17
CA PHE A 306 -12.63 6.64 -5.21
C PHE A 306 -14.04 7.18 -4.96
N LEU A 307 -14.22 8.47 -5.20
CA LEU A 307 -15.54 9.12 -5.24
C LEU A 307 -15.95 9.34 -6.69
N TYR A 308 -17.22 9.14 -7.00
CA TYR A 308 -17.75 9.25 -8.35
C TYR A 308 -18.82 10.33 -8.44
N ASN A 309 -18.87 11.04 -9.56
CA ASN A 309 -19.99 11.93 -9.87
C ASN A 309 -21.21 11.15 -10.42
N ASP A 310 -22.29 11.87 -10.74
CA ASP A 310 -23.53 11.28 -11.28
C ASP A 310 -23.32 10.54 -12.62
N GLU A 311 -22.27 10.90 -13.38
CA GLU A 311 -21.88 10.23 -14.63
C GLU A 311 -21.00 8.98 -14.40
N LYS A 312 -20.79 8.57 -13.14
CA LYS A 312 -19.90 7.46 -12.74
C LYS A 312 -18.43 7.67 -13.13
N LYS A 313 -17.99 8.93 -13.27
CA LYS A 313 -16.57 9.25 -13.46
C LYS A 313 -15.91 9.48 -12.10
N PRO A 314 -14.69 8.96 -11.85
CA PRO A 314 -13.98 9.24 -10.61
C PRO A 314 -13.60 10.72 -10.56
N VAL A 315 -13.88 11.37 -9.42
CA VAL A 315 -13.63 12.81 -9.19
C VAL A 315 -12.75 13.09 -7.98
N ALA A 316 -12.61 12.13 -7.06
CA ALA A 316 -11.65 12.21 -5.97
C ALA A 316 -11.12 10.82 -5.61
N VAL A 317 -9.95 10.77 -4.99
CA VAL A 317 -9.33 9.55 -4.46
C VAL A 317 -8.78 9.83 -3.07
N THR A 318 -8.82 8.83 -2.19
CA THR A 318 -8.23 8.87 -0.85
C THR A 318 -7.34 7.65 -0.67
N LEU A 319 -6.09 7.87 -0.27
CA LEU A 319 -5.17 6.81 0.11
C LEU A 319 -5.46 6.34 1.54
N ILE A 320 -5.43 5.03 1.76
CA ILE A 320 -5.68 4.39 3.06
C ILE A 320 -4.61 3.32 3.33
N ASP A 321 -4.56 2.81 4.56
CA ASP A 321 -3.64 1.76 4.99
C ASP A 321 -2.14 2.17 4.92
N TRP A 322 -1.75 3.01 5.87
CA TRP A 322 -0.41 3.62 5.94
C TRP A 322 0.62 2.78 6.69
N GLN A 323 0.42 1.46 6.76
CA GLN A 323 1.17 0.57 7.67
C GLN A 323 2.63 0.33 7.28
N VAL A 324 2.99 0.57 6.01
CA VAL A 324 4.36 0.37 5.49
C VAL A 324 5.01 1.65 4.95
N ILE A 325 4.61 2.79 5.51
CA ILE A 325 5.25 4.08 5.19
C ILE A 325 6.77 4.02 5.38
N ARG A 326 7.48 4.72 4.51
CA ARG A 326 8.94 4.84 4.55
C ARG A 326 9.39 6.09 3.82
N GLU A 327 10.61 6.52 4.07
CA GLU A 327 11.27 7.51 3.22
C GLU A 327 11.94 6.80 2.04
N ALA A 328 11.58 7.17 0.80
CA ALA A 328 12.10 6.52 -0.41
C ALA A 328 12.06 7.44 -1.63
N CYS A 329 12.64 6.96 -2.74
CA CYS A 329 12.49 7.58 -4.05
C CYS A 329 11.03 7.52 -4.53
N PRO A 330 10.45 8.62 -5.04
CA PRO A 330 9.06 8.64 -5.50
C PRO A 330 8.74 7.57 -6.54
N THR A 331 9.72 7.19 -7.37
CA THR A 331 9.54 6.19 -8.42
C THR A 331 9.25 4.78 -7.88
N VAL A 332 9.53 4.52 -6.60
CA VAL A 332 9.19 3.24 -5.95
C VAL A 332 7.68 3.09 -5.83
N ASP A 333 6.99 4.11 -5.32
CA ASP A 333 5.52 4.11 -5.26
C ASP A 333 4.91 4.13 -6.67
N LEU A 334 5.49 4.86 -7.61
CA LEU A 334 5.02 4.83 -9.00
C LEU A 334 5.11 3.43 -9.62
N ALA A 335 6.24 2.75 -9.43
CA ALA A 335 6.43 1.39 -9.93
C ALA A 335 5.48 0.41 -9.23
N TYR A 336 5.30 0.55 -7.91
CA TYR A 336 4.39 -0.25 -7.13
C TYR A 336 2.94 -0.10 -7.60
N PHE A 337 2.46 1.14 -7.66
CA PHE A 337 1.12 1.48 -8.09
C PHE A 337 0.84 1.03 -9.53
N LEU A 338 1.68 1.43 -10.49
CA LEU A 338 1.43 1.18 -11.91
C LEU A 338 1.40 -0.31 -12.23
N TYR A 339 2.26 -1.12 -11.62
CA TYR A 339 2.34 -2.56 -11.95
C TYR A 339 1.32 -3.41 -11.19
N LEU A 340 0.86 -3.01 -10.00
CA LEU A 340 -0.20 -3.75 -9.28
C LEU A 340 -1.62 -3.30 -9.66
N SER A 341 -1.78 -2.05 -10.10
CA SER A 341 -3.11 -1.43 -10.23
C SER A 341 -3.55 -1.20 -11.66
N VAL A 342 -2.61 -1.09 -12.60
CA VAL A 342 -2.90 -0.70 -13.98
C VAL A 342 -2.52 -1.84 -14.92
N ARG A 343 -3.50 -2.36 -15.66
CA ARG A 343 -3.26 -3.44 -16.63
C ARG A 343 -2.28 -3.01 -17.71
N SER A 344 -1.47 -3.94 -18.17
CA SER A 344 -0.52 -3.79 -19.28
C SER A 344 -1.13 -3.09 -20.51
N SER A 345 -2.38 -3.42 -20.84
CA SER A 345 -3.14 -2.81 -21.95
C SER A 345 -3.40 -1.30 -21.80
N VAL A 346 -3.41 -0.78 -20.56
CA VAL A 346 -3.50 0.66 -20.26
C VAL A 346 -2.12 1.23 -19.97
N ARG A 347 -1.33 0.55 -19.14
CA ARG A 347 -0.02 1.02 -18.65
C ARG A 347 0.99 1.22 -19.77
N ILE A 348 1.18 0.23 -20.64
CA ILE A 348 2.24 0.24 -21.66
C ILE A 348 2.04 1.38 -22.69
N PRO A 349 0.89 1.49 -23.37
CA PRO A 349 0.71 2.54 -24.38
C PRO A 349 0.65 3.96 -23.79
N ASN A 350 0.28 4.11 -22.52
CA ASN A 350 0.11 5.41 -21.87
C ASN A 350 1.24 5.80 -20.91
N LEU A 351 2.32 5.02 -20.80
CA LEU A 351 3.33 5.21 -19.74
C LEU A 351 3.91 6.63 -19.71
N ASN A 352 4.26 7.20 -20.87
CA ASN A 352 4.79 8.55 -20.95
C ASN A 352 3.79 9.61 -20.48
N GLU A 353 2.52 9.46 -20.85
CA GLU A 353 1.45 10.36 -20.42
C GLU A 353 1.24 10.25 -18.90
N LEU A 354 1.20 9.04 -18.36
CA LEU A 354 1.06 8.78 -16.93
C LEU A 354 2.20 9.41 -16.13
N LEU A 355 3.45 9.27 -16.58
CA LEU A 355 4.60 9.92 -15.93
C LEU A 355 4.52 11.45 -16.03
N SER A 356 4.03 12.00 -17.14
CA SER A 356 3.78 13.45 -17.27
C SER A 356 2.75 13.92 -16.25
N VAL A 357 1.64 13.18 -16.05
CA VAL A 357 0.63 13.53 -15.03
C VAL A 357 1.25 13.63 -13.65
N TYR A 358 2.07 12.64 -13.25
CA TYR A 358 2.77 12.69 -11.98
C TYR A 358 3.76 13.87 -11.90
N HIS A 359 4.59 14.04 -12.94
CA HIS A 359 5.59 15.11 -13.01
C HIS A 359 4.95 16.49 -12.86
N ASP A 360 3.95 16.77 -13.69
CA ASP A 360 3.30 18.08 -13.77
C ASP A 360 2.54 18.40 -12.49
N ALA A 361 1.89 17.39 -11.89
CA ALA A 361 1.27 17.53 -10.58
C ALA A 361 2.31 17.82 -9.48
N PHE A 362 3.43 17.08 -9.44
CA PHE A 362 4.49 17.30 -8.45
C PHE A 362 5.09 18.71 -8.55
N VAL A 363 5.42 19.15 -9.77
CA VAL A 363 5.95 20.51 -10.02
C VAL A 363 4.94 21.57 -9.58
N ARG A 364 3.69 21.44 -10.01
CA ARG A 364 2.58 22.35 -9.64
C ARG A 364 2.41 22.44 -8.12
N TYR A 365 2.45 21.31 -7.42
CA TYR A 365 2.31 21.30 -5.96
C TYR A 365 3.52 21.93 -5.26
N CYS A 366 4.74 21.70 -5.72
CA CYS A 366 5.92 22.40 -5.19
C CYS A 366 5.83 23.91 -5.40
N GLU A 367 5.37 24.37 -6.56
CA GLU A 367 5.19 25.79 -6.88
C GLU A 367 4.20 26.47 -5.91
N VAL A 368 3.00 25.90 -5.73
CA VAL A 368 1.99 26.49 -4.83
C VAL A 368 2.39 26.38 -3.35
N LEU A 369 3.18 25.37 -2.98
CA LEU A 369 3.76 25.24 -1.63
C LEU A 369 4.98 26.17 -1.42
N GLN A 370 5.41 26.89 -2.46
CA GLN A 370 6.53 27.84 -2.43
C GLN A 370 7.86 27.18 -2.07
N VAL A 371 8.10 25.97 -2.61
CA VAL A 371 9.35 25.22 -2.43
C VAL A 371 9.98 24.89 -3.78
N SER A 372 11.29 24.67 -3.78
CA SER A 372 11.95 24.17 -4.98
C SER A 372 11.56 22.71 -5.23
N VAL A 373 11.51 22.30 -6.50
CA VAL A 373 11.35 20.88 -6.83
C VAL A 373 12.57 20.08 -6.35
N LEU A 374 12.46 18.75 -6.40
CA LEU A 374 13.57 17.86 -6.10
C LEU A 374 14.82 18.21 -6.95
N PRO A 375 16.04 18.06 -6.43
CA PRO A 375 17.26 18.40 -7.15
C PRO A 375 17.36 17.69 -8.51
N GLY A 376 17.50 18.45 -9.60
CA GLY A 376 17.57 17.91 -10.95
C GLY A 376 16.28 17.25 -11.45
N PHE A 377 15.14 17.50 -10.80
CA PHE A 377 13.84 16.93 -11.20
C PHE A 377 13.34 17.54 -12.51
N SER A 378 13.25 16.70 -13.53
CA SER A 378 12.67 16.99 -14.83
C SER A 378 11.97 15.74 -15.35
N MET A 379 11.18 15.88 -16.40
CA MET A 379 10.52 14.73 -17.04
C MET A 379 11.55 13.70 -17.55
N GLU A 380 12.70 14.16 -18.06
CA GLU A 380 13.78 13.29 -18.51
C GLU A 380 14.40 12.49 -17.35
N THR A 381 14.74 13.18 -16.25
CA THR A 381 15.36 12.50 -15.09
C THR A 381 14.35 11.60 -14.37
N LEU A 382 13.06 11.97 -14.35
CA LEU A 382 11.98 11.12 -13.85
C LEU A 382 11.84 9.85 -14.69
N ALA A 383 11.74 9.97 -16.01
CA ALA A 383 11.62 8.82 -16.90
C ALA A 383 12.82 7.87 -16.76
N ARG A 384 14.04 8.43 -16.68
CA ARG A 384 15.27 7.67 -16.44
C ARG A 384 15.24 6.93 -15.10
N ARG A 385 14.87 7.61 -14.01
CA ARG A 385 14.74 6.98 -12.67
C ARG A 385 13.63 5.96 -12.61
N PHE A 386 12.50 6.22 -13.27
CA PHE A 386 11.39 5.29 -13.35
C PHE A 386 11.79 4.01 -14.09
N ARG A 387 12.56 4.11 -15.18
CA ARG A 387 13.11 2.94 -15.89
C ARG A 387 13.89 2.01 -14.95
N ARG A 388 14.62 2.57 -13.98
CA ARG A 388 15.34 1.80 -12.95
C ARG A 388 14.38 1.21 -11.91
N ALA A 389 13.32 1.93 -11.54
CA ALA A 389 12.30 1.44 -10.63
C ALA A 389 11.47 0.27 -11.22
N GLN A 390 11.48 0.05 -12.53
CA GLN A 390 10.84 -1.12 -13.15
C GLN A 390 11.48 -2.45 -12.71
N ILE A 391 12.73 -2.44 -12.24
CA ILE A 391 13.34 -3.62 -11.61
C ILE A 391 12.69 -3.90 -10.26
N TYR A 392 12.41 -2.86 -9.47
CA TYR A 392 11.64 -3.03 -8.25
C TYR A 392 10.25 -3.63 -8.57
N ALA A 393 9.64 -3.23 -9.69
CA ALA A 393 8.39 -3.82 -10.16
C ALA A 393 8.48 -5.34 -10.42
N LEU A 394 9.60 -5.84 -10.95
CA LEU A 394 9.84 -7.28 -11.11
C LEU A 394 10.03 -8.01 -9.78
N LEU A 395 10.70 -7.36 -8.82
CA LEU A 395 11.02 -7.97 -7.53
C LEU A 395 9.80 -8.09 -6.63
N VAL A 396 8.89 -7.12 -6.66
CA VAL A 396 7.81 -6.98 -5.68
C VAL A 396 6.41 -7.01 -6.32
N PRO A 397 5.96 -5.99 -7.07
CA PRO A 397 4.67 -5.99 -7.77
C PRO A 397 4.34 -7.23 -8.60
N LEU A 398 5.21 -7.65 -9.52
CA LEU A 398 4.90 -8.74 -10.44
C LEU A 398 4.60 -10.06 -9.69
N PRO A 399 5.42 -10.50 -8.72
CA PRO A 399 5.08 -11.67 -7.90
C PRO A 399 3.78 -11.48 -7.11
N LEU A 400 3.53 -10.28 -6.56
CA LEU A 400 2.33 -9.98 -5.77
C LEU A 400 1.04 -9.93 -6.59
N LEU A 401 1.10 -9.75 -7.93
CA LEU A 401 -0.09 -9.86 -8.80
C LEU A 401 -0.80 -11.20 -8.63
N SER A 402 -0.04 -12.26 -8.36
CA SER A 402 -0.61 -13.58 -8.07
C SER A 402 -1.58 -13.50 -6.90
N ILE A 403 -1.21 -12.82 -5.81
CA ILE A 403 -2.07 -12.64 -4.63
C ILE A 403 -3.25 -11.73 -4.96
N VAL A 404 -2.99 -10.60 -5.62
CA VAL A 404 -4.02 -9.60 -5.95
C VAL A 404 -5.13 -10.19 -6.83
N LEU A 405 -4.76 -10.99 -7.83
CA LEU A 405 -5.70 -11.58 -8.79
C LEU A 405 -6.21 -12.97 -8.37
N LYS A 406 -6.11 -13.35 -7.09
CA LYS A 406 -6.66 -14.61 -6.61
C LYS A 406 -8.20 -14.65 -6.77
N PRO A 407 -8.79 -15.64 -7.46
CA PRO A 407 -10.24 -15.79 -7.57
C PRO A 407 -10.94 -15.94 -6.22
N LYS A 408 -12.10 -15.29 -6.04
CA LYS A 408 -12.84 -15.23 -4.77
C LYS A 408 -13.30 -16.61 -4.24
N GLU A 409 -13.62 -17.56 -5.12
CA GLU A 409 -14.11 -18.89 -4.74
C GLU A 409 -13.07 -19.73 -3.97
N ASN A 410 -11.78 -19.44 -4.15
CA ASN A 410 -10.67 -20.07 -3.42
C ASN A 410 -10.18 -19.23 -2.22
N ALA A 411 -10.70 -18.02 -2.02
CA ALA A 411 -10.36 -17.18 -0.87
C ALA A 411 -11.17 -17.56 0.38
N ALA A 412 -12.42 -18.01 0.21
CA ALA A 412 -13.35 -18.33 1.28
C ALA A 412 -13.08 -19.67 2.01
N LYS A 413 -12.19 -20.52 1.51
CA LYS A 413 -11.91 -21.84 2.11
C LYS A 413 -10.80 -21.85 3.16
N ASN A 414 -10.07 -20.74 3.34
CA ASN A 414 -8.91 -20.69 4.26
C ASN A 414 -9.10 -19.67 5.38
N THR A 415 -10.20 -19.78 6.12
CA THR A 415 -10.35 -19.13 7.44
C THR A 415 -9.91 -20.07 8.58
N GLU A 416 -9.11 -21.11 8.29
CA GLU A 416 -8.47 -21.87 9.36
C GLU A 416 -7.30 -21.07 9.91
N LYS A 417 -7.28 -20.89 11.24
CA LYS A 417 -6.24 -20.20 12.00
C LYS A 417 -4.86 -20.69 11.57
N VAL A 418 -4.13 -19.86 10.82
CA VAL A 418 -2.78 -20.22 10.37
C VAL A 418 -1.75 -19.77 11.40
N ASP A 419 -1.19 -20.75 12.10
CA ASP A 419 -0.04 -20.61 12.97
C ASP A 419 1.20 -20.28 12.12
N SER A 420 1.91 -19.18 12.44
CA SER A 420 3.00 -18.65 11.61
C SER A 420 4.33 -19.34 11.77
N ASN A 421 4.40 -20.38 12.60
CA ASN A 421 5.61 -21.17 12.73
C ASN A 421 5.88 -22.07 11.52
N GLU A 422 4.95 -22.15 10.55
CA GLU A 422 5.16 -22.80 9.27
C GLU A 422 4.72 -21.90 8.11
N GLY A 423 5.61 -21.01 7.66
CA GLY A 423 5.41 -20.23 6.43
C GLY A 423 5.02 -21.09 5.21
N ALA A 424 5.37 -22.39 5.24
CA ALA A 424 4.98 -23.41 4.27
C ALA A 424 3.46 -23.73 4.21
N ASN A 425 2.69 -23.50 5.29
CA ASN A 425 1.25 -23.79 5.31
C ASN A 425 0.39 -22.60 4.87
N ILE A 426 0.79 -21.36 5.19
CA ILE A 426 0.25 -20.14 4.53
C ILE A 426 0.46 -20.29 3.02
N PHE A 427 1.67 -20.69 2.65
CA PHE A 427 2.11 -20.95 1.29
C PHE A 427 1.23 -21.97 0.54
N ASN A 428 1.01 -23.17 1.09
CA ASN A 428 0.22 -24.18 0.38
C ASN A 428 -1.25 -23.78 0.18
N SER A 429 -1.84 -23.09 1.16
CA SER A 429 -3.25 -22.69 1.12
C SER A 429 -3.50 -21.47 0.21
N VAL A 430 -2.55 -20.52 0.17
CA VAL A 430 -2.61 -19.39 -0.75
C VAL A 430 -2.48 -19.87 -2.19
N MET A 431 -1.62 -20.86 -2.47
CA MET A 431 -1.15 -21.22 -3.81
C MET A 431 -2.05 -22.11 -4.70
N VAL A 432 -3.14 -22.68 -4.19
CA VAL A 432 -3.99 -23.59 -4.99
C VAL A 432 -4.74 -22.82 -6.10
N GLY A 433 -4.44 -23.16 -7.37
CA GLY A 433 -5.21 -22.77 -8.56
C GLY A 433 -4.79 -21.44 -9.23
N PHE A 434 -3.64 -20.85 -8.88
CA PHE A 434 -3.16 -19.61 -9.49
C PHE A 434 -2.75 -19.73 -10.96
N ASP A 435 -2.15 -20.86 -11.30
CA ASP A 435 -1.74 -21.25 -12.64
C ASP A 435 -2.91 -21.44 -13.62
N GLN A 436 -4.16 -21.32 -13.15
CA GLN A 436 -5.36 -21.42 -13.99
C GLN A 436 -6.01 -20.06 -14.27
N ASN A 437 -5.53 -18.97 -13.67
CA ASN A 437 -6.08 -17.64 -13.92
C ASN A 437 -5.49 -17.04 -15.21
N GLU A 438 -6.26 -17.10 -16.30
CA GLU A 438 -5.83 -16.56 -17.61
C GLU A 438 -5.57 -15.05 -17.60
N LEU A 439 -6.32 -14.26 -16.82
CA LEU A 439 -6.05 -12.83 -16.67
C LEU A 439 -4.67 -12.58 -16.04
N LEU A 440 -4.33 -13.37 -15.01
CA LEU A 440 -3.03 -13.29 -14.36
C LEU A 440 -1.91 -13.70 -15.32
N LYS A 441 -2.09 -14.79 -16.07
CA LYS A 441 -1.12 -15.23 -17.09
C LYS A 441 -0.88 -14.15 -18.14
N ASP A 442 -1.95 -13.54 -18.65
CA ASP A 442 -1.85 -12.50 -19.67
C ASP A 442 -1.10 -11.27 -19.13
N GLU A 443 -1.42 -10.82 -17.92
CA GLU A 443 -0.77 -9.65 -17.32
C GLU A 443 0.71 -9.91 -17.01
N VAL A 444 1.03 -11.08 -16.44
CA VAL A 444 2.41 -11.49 -16.12
C VAL A 444 3.25 -11.60 -17.40
N SER A 445 2.73 -12.32 -18.41
CA SER A 445 3.46 -12.55 -19.67
C SER A 445 3.68 -11.24 -20.43
N SER A 446 2.65 -10.39 -20.51
CA SER A 446 2.75 -9.08 -21.17
C SER A 446 3.73 -8.16 -20.44
N THR A 447 3.77 -8.23 -19.11
CA THR A 447 4.72 -7.45 -18.31
C THR A 447 6.16 -7.90 -18.53
N ILE A 448 6.42 -9.21 -18.47
CA ILE A 448 7.77 -9.76 -18.71
C ILE A 448 8.24 -9.45 -20.13
N LEU A 449 7.36 -9.62 -21.13
CA LEU A 449 7.67 -9.30 -22.52
C LEU A 449 8.01 -7.82 -22.70
N ASN A 450 7.19 -6.92 -22.16
CA ASN A 450 7.44 -5.49 -22.28
C ASN A 450 8.75 -5.07 -21.63
N LEU A 451 9.07 -5.60 -20.45
CA LEU A 451 10.31 -5.31 -19.74
C LEU A 451 11.54 -5.81 -20.48
N TYR A 452 11.43 -6.95 -21.17
CA TYR A 452 12.46 -7.42 -22.10
C TYR A 452 12.62 -6.50 -23.31
N GLU A 453 11.52 -6.11 -23.96
CA GLU A 453 11.54 -5.24 -25.16
C GLU A 453 12.17 -3.87 -24.89
N ILE A 454 11.98 -3.31 -23.70
CA ILE A 454 12.58 -2.03 -23.29
C ILE A 454 13.97 -2.19 -22.65
N GLY A 455 14.52 -3.41 -22.63
CA GLY A 455 15.87 -3.72 -22.15
C GLY A 455 16.06 -3.58 -20.65
N VAL A 456 15.03 -3.81 -19.84
CA VAL A 456 15.14 -3.90 -18.37
C VAL A 456 15.65 -5.27 -17.92
N ILE A 457 15.30 -6.33 -18.65
CA ILE A 457 15.79 -7.71 -18.44
C ILE A 457 16.34 -8.32 -19.70
#